data_AF-A0A183GQ64-F1
#
_entry.id   AF-A0A183GQ64-F1
#
_cell.length_a   1.000
_cell.length_b   1.000
_cell.length_c   1.000
_cell.angle_alpha   90.00
_cell.angle_beta   90.00
_cell.angle_gamma   90.00
#
_symmetry.space_group_name_H-M   'P 1'
#
loop_
_entity.id
_entity.type
_entity.pdbx_description
1 polymer ?
#
loop_
_entity_poly.entity_id
_entity_poly.type
_entity_poly.pdbx_seq_one_letter_code
_entity_poly.pdbx_strand_id
1 'polypeptide(L)'
;MKEVLDVTAEDPADNFVSLRDYVDCVNCAKLPDFKEVEDYEGKSFFAIHVFSICVHVLIQRQSRRVYEILRLKCTDMKDPVEAKAYRLDVKRRLELPMKRNERDWKKIQRALDDNEYAQVAASCVNADQKMQQLQQLFDDEVEAYKMTIQRMIVHPTI
;
A
#
# COMPACT_ATOMS: atom_id res chain seq x y z
N MET A 1 -10.57 7.03 -30.93
CA MET A 1 -9.70 7.60 -29.88
C MET A 1 -8.96 6.45 -29.22
N LYS A 2 -7.68 6.61 -28.88
CA LYS A 2 -6.98 5.61 -28.06
C LYS A 2 -7.44 5.80 -26.62
N GLU A 3 -8.06 4.76 -26.05
CA GLU A 3 -8.45 4.72 -24.65
C GLU A 3 -7.18 4.52 -23.81
N VAL A 4 -6.90 5.43 -22.89
CA VAL A 4 -5.73 5.35 -22.00
C VAL A 4 -6.11 4.45 -20.82
N LEU A 5 -5.35 3.37 -20.61
CA LEU A 5 -5.65 2.35 -19.60
C LEU A 5 -5.11 2.69 -18.21
N ASP A 6 -3.85 3.09 -18.13
CA ASP A 6 -3.19 3.53 -16.90
C ASP A 6 -2.08 4.57 -17.17
N VAL A 7 -1.69 5.31 -16.12
CA VAL A 7 -0.54 6.23 -16.16
C VAL A 7 0.59 5.69 -15.28
N THR A 8 1.69 5.28 -15.91
CA THR A 8 2.91 4.79 -15.26
C THR A 8 4.02 5.84 -15.31
N ALA A 9 5.03 5.69 -14.46
CA ALA A 9 6.29 6.43 -14.57
C ALA A 9 7.43 5.40 -14.54
N GLU A 10 8.40 5.56 -15.43
CA GLU A 10 9.60 4.73 -15.46
C GLU A 10 10.56 5.22 -14.37
N ASP A 11 10.93 4.31 -13.47
CA ASP A 11 11.84 4.53 -12.34
C ASP A 11 11.65 5.88 -11.60
N PRO A 12 10.47 6.11 -10.99
CA PRO A 12 10.17 7.39 -10.37
C PRO A 12 11.02 7.63 -9.13
N ALA A 13 11.65 8.80 -9.04
CA ALA A 13 12.32 9.25 -7.83
C ALA A 13 11.33 9.45 -6.66
N ASP A 14 11.80 9.34 -5.41
CA ASP A 14 10.96 9.41 -4.21
C ASP A 14 10.15 10.71 -4.08
N ASN A 15 10.75 11.83 -4.48
CA ASN A 15 10.08 13.13 -4.50
C ASN A 15 8.92 13.18 -5.51
N PHE A 16 9.06 12.50 -6.65
CA PHE A 16 7.99 12.35 -7.63
C PHE A 16 6.87 11.47 -7.06
N VAL A 17 7.21 10.35 -6.42
CA VAL A 17 6.22 9.48 -5.76
C VAL A 17 5.45 10.27 -4.70
N SER A 18 6.13 11.04 -3.86
CA SER A 18 5.50 11.86 -2.82
C SER A 18 4.59 12.96 -3.40
N LEU A 19 5.00 13.58 -4.51
CA LEU A 19 4.18 14.56 -5.21
C LEU A 19 2.93 13.91 -5.82
N ARG A 20 3.10 12.75 -6.43
CA ARG A 20 2.04 11.97 -7.04
C ARG A 20 1.01 11.53 -6.00
N ASP A 21 1.46 10.97 -4.88
CA ASP A 21 0.59 10.57 -3.77
C ASP A 21 -0.28 11.75 -3.31
N TYR A 22 0.33 12.93 -3.15
CA TYR A 22 -0.37 14.16 -2.78
C TYR A 22 -1.43 14.55 -3.81
N VAL A 23 -1.06 14.63 -5.10
CA VAL A 23 -1.98 15.01 -6.19
C VAL A 23 -3.14 14.02 -6.31
N ASP A 24 -2.83 12.72 -6.31
CA ASP A 24 -3.81 11.65 -6.43
C ASP A 24 -4.76 11.67 -5.23
N CYS A 25 -4.26 11.87 -4.00
CA CYS A 25 -5.10 11.97 -2.81
C CYS A 25 -5.99 13.23 -2.81
N VAL A 26 -5.49 14.39 -3.23
CA VAL A 26 -6.31 15.62 -3.32
C VAL A 26 -7.44 15.45 -4.33
N ASN A 27 -7.17 14.82 -5.47
CA ASN A 27 -8.18 14.55 -6.48
C ASN A 27 -9.19 13.49 -6.02
N CYS A 28 -8.72 12.39 -5.44
CA CYS A 28 -9.59 11.33 -4.94
C CYS A 28 -10.44 11.76 -3.73
N ALA A 29 -9.94 12.64 -2.87
CA ALA A 29 -10.69 13.14 -1.72
C ALA A 29 -11.95 13.97 -2.09
N LYS A 30 -12.02 14.49 -3.33
CA LYS A 30 -13.19 15.24 -3.83
C LYS A 30 -14.33 14.32 -4.28
N LEU A 31 -14.06 13.02 -4.44
CA LEU A 31 -14.99 12.07 -5.02
C LEU A 31 -16.06 11.68 -3.99
N PRO A 32 -17.33 11.51 -4.41
CA PRO A 32 -18.44 11.23 -3.49
C PRO A 32 -18.24 9.92 -2.71
N ASP A 33 -17.66 8.89 -3.34
CA ASP A 33 -17.35 7.60 -2.70
C ASP A 33 -16.36 7.74 -1.53
N PHE A 34 -15.51 8.77 -1.57
CA PHE A 34 -14.55 9.10 -0.53
C PHE A 34 -15.08 10.13 0.48
N LYS A 35 -16.23 10.77 0.20
CA LYS A 35 -16.84 11.83 1.03
C LYS A 35 -17.65 11.26 2.20
N GLU A 36 -18.19 10.05 2.07
CA GLU A 36 -18.87 9.33 3.16
C GLU A 36 -17.86 8.44 3.89
N VAL A 37 -17.11 9.12 4.77
CA VAL A 37 -15.92 8.65 5.49
C VAL A 37 -16.24 7.73 6.68
N GLU A 38 -17.47 7.71 7.16
CA GLU A 38 -17.85 7.00 8.40
C GLU A 38 -17.85 5.47 8.29
N ASP A 39 -17.53 4.90 7.12
CA ASP A 39 -17.70 3.47 6.84
C ASP A 39 -16.46 2.77 6.23
N TYR A 40 -15.25 3.32 6.47
CA TYR A 40 -14.00 2.66 6.02
C TYR A 40 -13.70 1.34 6.73
N GLU A 41 -14.36 1.03 7.84
CA GLU A 41 -14.30 -0.30 8.46
C GLU A 41 -15.00 -1.38 7.60
N GLY A 42 -15.92 -1.00 6.70
CA GLY A 42 -16.68 -1.92 5.85
C GLY A 42 -16.48 -1.77 4.33
N LYS A 43 -15.96 -0.64 3.84
CA LYS A 43 -15.74 -0.44 2.39
C LYS A 43 -14.50 -1.21 1.91
N SER A 44 -14.75 -2.29 1.17
CA SER A 44 -13.71 -3.09 0.51
C SER A 44 -12.83 -2.21 -0.38
N PHE A 45 -11.51 -2.35 -0.26
CA PHE A 45 -10.49 -1.81 -1.18
C PHE A 45 -10.90 -1.91 -2.66
N PHE A 46 -11.69 -2.94 -3.00
CA PHE A 46 -12.24 -3.16 -4.33
C PHE A 46 -13.08 -2.00 -4.88
N ALA A 47 -13.96 -1.37 -4.09
CA ALA A 47 -14.82 -0.28 -4.58
C ALA A 47 -14.00 0.98 -4.92
N ILE A 48 -13.05 1.30 -4.04
CA ILE A 48 -12.14 2.44 -4.20
C ILE A 48 -11.16 2.19 -5.36
N HIS A 49 -10.71 0.95 -5.53
CA HIS A 49 -9.88 0.56 -6.66
C HIS A 49 -10.62 0.69 -7.99
N VAL A 50 -11.86 0.21 -8.09
CA VAL A 50 -12.69 0.32 -9.31
C VAL A 50 -12.93 1.79 -9.68
N PHE A 51 -13.23 2.64 -8.70
CA PHE A 51 -13.49 4.06 -8.96
C PHE A 51 -12.23 4.86 -9.32
N SER A 52 -11.11 4.55 -8.68
CA SER A 52 -9.79 5.15 -8.94
C SER A 52 -9.28 4.87 -10.36
N ILE A 53 -9.54 3.67 -10.89
CA ILE A 53 -9.25 3.33 -12.30
C ILE A 53 -10.14 4.13 -13.24
N CYS A 54 -11.46 4.12 -13.01
CA CYS A 54 -12.43 4.70 -13.95
C CYS A 54 -12.31 6.22 -14.10
N VAL A 55 -11.87 6.93 -13.05
CA VAL A 55 -11.85 8.41 -13.05
C VAL A 55 -10.44 8.97 -13.26
N HIS A 56 -9.40 8.32 -12.72
CA HIS A 56 -8.05 8.88 -12.68
C HIS A 56 -6.97 7.97 -13.30
N VAL A 57 -7.36 6.84 -13.90
CA VAL A 57 -6.44 6.04 -14.71
C VAL A 57 -5.24 5.56 -13.87
N LEU A 58 -5.51 5.27 -12.59
CA LEU A 58 -4.52 4.85 -11.59
C LEU A 58 -4.30 3.33 -11.63
N ILE A 59 -3.04 2.93 -11.46
CA ILE A 59 -2.67 1.51 -11.34
C ILE A 59 -3.09 0.99 -9.96
N GLN A 60 -3.40 -0.31 -9.85
CA GLN A 60 -3.67 -1.02 -8.59
C GLN A 60 -2.82 -0.59 -7.40
N ARG A 61 -1.50 -0.50 -7.59
CA ARG A 61 -0.56 -0.12 -6.53
C ARG A 61 -0.78 1.33 -6.06
N GLN A 62 -1.06 2.24 -6.98
CA GLN A 62 -1.31 3.65 -6.68
C GLN A 62 -2.67 3.81 -5.99
N SER A 63 -3.72 3.17 -6.51
CA SER A 63 -5.04 3.18 -5.87
C SER A 63 -4.99 2.65 -4.42
N ARG A 64 -4.21 1.60 -4.18
CA ARG A 64 -4.01 1.05 -2.83
C ARG A 64 -3.32 2.04 -1.90
N ARG A 65 -2.32 2.75 -2.40
CA ARG A 65 -1.58 3.74 -1.63
C ARG A 65 -2.46 4.93 -1.27
N VAL A 66 -3.22 5.46 -2.24
CA VAL A 66 -4.22 6.53 -2.01
C VAL A 66 -5.26 6.09 -0.98
N TYR A 67 -5.77 4.86 -1.09
CA TYR A 67 -6.70 4.28 -0.11
C TYR A 67 -6.11 4.29 1.31
N GLU A 68 -4.88 3.79 1.47
CA GLU A 68 -4.23 3.70 2.79
C GLU A 68 -3.95 5.09 3.39
N ILE A 69 -3.59 6.08 2.58
CA ILE A 69 -3.37 7.47 3.00
C ILE A 69 -4.68 8.10 3.46
N LEU A 70 -5.74 8.02 2.65
CA LEU A 70 -7.03 8.61 2.97
C LEU A 70 -7.68 7.89 4.16
N ARG A 71 -7.51 6.57 4.28
CA ARG A 71 -7.96 5.82 5.46
C ARG A 71 -7.22 6.23 6.72
N LEU A 72 -5.90 6.41 6.66
CA LEU A 72 -5.11 6.88 7.81
C LEU A 72 -5.56 8.25 8.30
N LYS A 73 -5.89 9.16 7.36
CA LYS A 73 -6.40 10.49 7.69
C LYS A 73 -7.71 10.44 8.50
N CYS A 74 -8.51 9.40 8.31
CA CYS A 74 -9.83 9.26 8.94
C CYS A 74 -9.81 8.33 10.16
N THR A 75 -8.75 7.55 10.35
CA THR A 75 -8.58 6.61 11.47
C THR A 75 -8.15 7.38 12.72
N ASP A 76 -8.83 7.19 13.85
CA ASP A 76 -8.33 7.72 15.12
C ASP A 76 -7.23 6.81 15.67
N MET A 77 -5.98 7.28 15.53
CA MET A 77 -4.81 6.56 16.05
C MET A 77 -4.76 6.51 17.58
N LYS A 78 -5.63 7.23 18.29
CA LYS A 78 -5.80 7.14 19.75
C LYS A 78 -6.72 5.97 20.15
N ASP A 79 -7.60 5.54 19.26
CA ASP A 79 -8.40 4.34 19.48
C ASP A 79 -7.54 3.09 19.21
N PRO A 80 -7.27 2.24 20.23
CA PRO A 80 -6.48 1.04 20.06
C PRO A 80 -7.10 0.02 19.10
N VAL A 81 -8.43 0.02 18.91
CA VAL A 81 -9.14 -0.89 18.02
C VAL A 81 -8.90 -0.48 16.56
N GLU A 82 -9.21 0.77 16.23
CA GLU A 82 -9.03 1.29 14.87
C GLU A 82 -7.55 1.29 14.45
N ALA A 83 -6.65 1.76 15.34
CA ALA A 83 -5.22 1.78 15.09
C ALA A 83 -4.67 0.36 14.82
N LYS A 84 -5.15 -0.64 15.56
CA LYS A 84 -4.78 -2.05 15.35
C LYS A 84 -5.33 -2.57 14.02
N ALA A 85 -6.58 -2.25 13.69
CA ALA A 85 -7.20 -2.68 12.44
C ALA A 85 -6.48 -2.09 11.21
N TYR A 86 -6.11 -0.80 11.27
CA TYR A 86 -5.29 -0.15 10.25
C TYR A 86 -3.93 -0.82 10.10
N ARG A 87 -3.20 -0.97 11.21
CA ARG A 87 -1.87 -1.60 11.23
C ARG A 87 -1.88 -3.01 10.65
N LEU A 88 -2.87 -3.84 11.01
CA LEU A 88 -2.97 -5.22 10.52
C LEU A 88 -3.28 -5.29 9.02
N ASP A 89 -4.07 -4.37 8.48
CA ASP A 89 -4.36 -4.35 7.03
C ASP A 89 -3.12 -3.97 6.22
N VAL A 90 -2.43 -2.89 6.58
CA VAL A 90 -1.21 -2.43 5.91
C VAL A 90 -0.11 -3.50 6.00
N LYS A 91 0.10 -4.08 7.19
CA LYS A 91 1.09 -5.16 7.37
C LYS A 91 0.76 -6.40 6.56
N ARG A 92 -0.51 -6.80 6.46
CA ARG A 92 -0.92 -7.94 5.62
C ARG A 92 -0.56 -7.70 4.16
N ARG A 93 -0.76 -6.48 3.63
CA ARG A 93 -0.31 -6.11 2.28
C ARG A 93 1.21 -6.19 2.16
N LEU A 94 1.94 -5.56 3.06
CA LEU A 94 3.41 -5.53 3.04
C LEU A 94 4.03 -6.93 3.14
N GLU A 95 3.34 -7.86 3.78
CA GLU A 95 3.77 -9.26 3.87
C GLU A 95 3.55 -10.04 2.56
N LEU A 96 2.61 -9.64 1.69
CA LEU A 96 2.26 -10.38 0.46
C LEU A 96 3.48 -10.66 -0.44
N PRO A 97 4.35 -9.67 -0.77
CA PRO A 97 5.54 -9.91 -1.58
C PRO A 97 6.56 -10.83 -0.92
N MET A 98 6.55 -10.93 0.41
CA MET A 98 7.44 -11.80 1.18
C MET A 98 6.95 -13.24 1.23
N LYS A 99 5.68 -13.50 0.89
CA LYS A 99 5.12 -14.85 0.85
C LYS A 99 5.53 -15.54 -0.45
N ARG A 100 6.33 -16.59 -0.31
CA ARG A 100 6.65 -17.50 -1.40
C ARG A 100 5.56 -18.55 -1.55
N ASN A 101 5.02 -18.68 -2.75
CA ASN A 101 4.03 -19.70 -3.05
C ASN A 101 4.71 -21.04 -3.36
N GLU A 102 3.94 -22.13 -3.36
CA GLU A 102 4.44 -23.47 -3.68
C GLU A 102 5.15 -23.53 -5.05
N ARG A 103 4.66 -22.74 -6.03
CA ARG A 103 5.29 -22.61 -7.35
C ARG A 103 6.67 -21.98 -7.28
N ASP A 104 6.87 -21.00 -6.39
CA ASP A 104 8.16 -20.32 -6.22
C ASP A 104 9.16 -21.27 -5.58
N TRP A 105 8.73 -22.03 -4.57
CA TRP A 105 9.54 -23.07 -3.95
C TRP A 105 9.95 -24.17 -4.93
N LYS A 106 9.04 -24.61 -5.82
CA LYS A 106 9.37 -25.58 -6.88
C LYS A 106 10.37 -25.03 -7.90
N LYS A 107 10.33 -23.74 -8.21
CA LYS A 107 11.32 -23.10 -9.08
C LYS A 107 12.69 -23.01 -8.39
N ILE A 108 12.72 -22.60 -7.13
CA ILE A 108 13.93 -22.51 -6.31
C ILE A 108 14.59 -23.89 -6.19
N GLN A 109 13.82 -24.93 -5.88
CA GLN A 109 14.31 -26.30 -5.77
C GLN A 109 14.88 -26.84 -7.09
N ARG A 110 14.37 -26.40 -8.25
CA ARG A 110 14.91 -26.80 -9.56
C ARG A 110 16.19 -26.06 -9.93
N ALA A 111 16.42 -24.89 -9.34
CA ALA A 111 17.51 -23.99 -9.71
C ALA A 111 18.72 -24.08 -8.76
N LEU A 112 18.53 -24.58 -7.54
CA LEU A 112 19.55 -24.67 -6.49
C LEU A 112 19.90 -26.12 -6.20
N ASP A 113 21.12 -26.34 -5.71
CA ASP A 113 21.49 -27.63 -5.12
C ASP A 113 20.89 -27.82 -3.71
N ASP A 114 21.02 -29.02 -3.15
CA ASP A 114 20.40 -29.36 -1.85
C ASP A 114 20.94 -28.50 -0.69
N ASN A 115 22.19 -28.05 -0.76
CA ASN A 115 22.82 -27.23 0.27
C ASN A 115 22.33 -25.77 0.20
N GLU A 116 22.32 -25.19 -1.01
CA GLU A 116 21.79 -23.86 -1.29
C GLU A 116 20.29 -23.79 -0.97
N TYR A 117 19.52 -24.83 -1.31
CA TYR A 117 18.12 -24.93 -0.96
C TYR A 117 17.90 -24.92 0.56
N ALA A 118 18.68 -25.70 1.32
CA ALA A 118 18.59 -25.75 2.78
C ALA A 118 18.89 -24.38 3.42
N GLN A 119 19.88 -23.64 2.90
CA GLN A 119 20.20 -22.29 3.37
C GLN A 119 19.05 -21.31 3.10
N VAL A 120 18.47 -21.35 1.91
CA VAL A 120 17.33 -20.51 1.53
C VAL A 120 16.09 -20.85 2.38
N ALA A 121 15.83 -22.13 2.64
CA ALA A 121 14.74 -22.56 3.51
C ALA A 121 14.94 -22.07 4.94
N ALA A 122 16.15 -22.21 5.50
CA ALA A 122 16.48 -21.74 6.85
C ALA A 122 16.30 -20.22 7.01
N SER A 123 16.64 -19.43 5.98
CA SER A 123 16.41 -17.98 6.00
C SER A 123 14.94 -17.59 6.11
N CYS A 124 14.03 -18.41 5.59
CA CYS A 124 12.58 -18.18 5.68
C CYS A 124 12.00 -18.54 7.05
N VAL A 125 12.74 -19.26 7.90
CA VAL A 125 12.29 -19.68 9.24
C VAL A 125 12.47 -18.57 10.28
N ASN A 126 13.23 -17.51 9.97
CA ASN A 126 13.51 -16.44 10.93
C ASN A 126 12.33 -15.47 11.08
N ALA A 127 11.28 -15.94 11.77
CA ALA A 127 10.02 -15.22 11.97
C ALA A 127 10.22 -13.87 12.70
N ASP A 128 11.17 -13.80 13.63
CA ASP A 128 11.47 -12.59 14.39
C ASP A 128 12.09 -11.50 13.51
N GLN A 129 13.06 -11.87 12.66
CA GLN A 129 13.64 -10.94 11.68
C GLN A 129 12.59 -10.44 10.68
N LYS A 130 11.71 -11.33 10.20
CA LYS A 130 10.60 -10.96 9.31
C LYS A 130 9.64 -9.99 10.01
N MET A 131 9.32 -10.22 11.28
CA MET A 131 8.42 -9.35 12.05
C MET A 131 9.04 -7.96 12.28
N GLN A 132 10.35 -7.89 12.56
CA GLN A 132 11.08 -6.63 12.68
C GLN A 132 11.12 -5.87 11.34
N GLN A 133 11.44 -6.55 10.24
CA GLN A 133 11.42 -5.95 8.91
C GLN A 133 10.04 -5.41 8.55
N LEU A 134 8.97 -6.18 8.82
CA LEU A 134 7.61 -5.76 8.55
C LEU A 134 7.16 -4.56 9.40
N GLN A 135 7.69 -4.45 10.62
CA GLN A 135 7.46 -3.28 11.48
C GLN A 135 8.16 -2.06 10.88
N GLN A 136 9.44 -2.16 10.49
CA GLN A 136 10.18 -1.06 9.87
C GLN A 136 9.49 -0.55 8.61
N LEU A 137 9.11 -1.44 7.70
CA LEU A 137 8.41 -1.07 6.46
C LEU A 137 7.07 -0.37 6.74
N PHE A 138 6.34 -0.83 7.76
CA PHE A 138 5.10 -0.20 8.18
C PHE A 138 5.34 1.22 8.71
N ASP A 139 6.36 1.40 9.55
CA ASP A 139 6.67 2.70 10.15
C ASP A 139 7.13 3.72 9.08
N ASP A 140 8.00 3.29 8.16
CA ASP A 140 8.47 4.12 7.04
C ASP A 140 7.31 4.56 6.14
N GLU A 141 6.39 3.63 5.83
CA GLU A 141 5.28 3.91 4.93
C GLU A 141 4.22 4.80 5.59
N VAL A 142 3.93 4.59 6.88
CA VAL A 142 3.05 5.47 7.66
C VAL A 142 3.64 6.87 7.79
N GLU A 143 4.95 7.01 7.97
CA GLU A 143 5.59 8.31 8.04
C GLU A 143 5.45 9.08 6.72
N ALA A 144 5.68 8.42 5.59
CA ALA A 144 5.43 9.01 4.26
C ALA A 144 3.96 9.41 4.07
N TYR A 145 3.02 8.62 4.59
CA TYR A 145 1.58 8.94 4.53
C TYR A 145 1.25 10.18 5.37
N LYS A 146 1.78 10.30 6.58
CA LYS A 146 1.58 11.50 7.42
C LYS A 146 2.09 12.76 6.73
N MET A 147 3.26 12.71 6.09
CA MET A 147 3.78 13.85 5.34
C MET A 147 2.83 14.26 4.21
N THR A 148 2.27 13.28 3.49
CA THR A 148 1.28 13.52 2.44
C THR A 148 0.00 14.15 3.01
N ILE A 149 -0.53 13.62 4.11
CA ILE A 149 -1.73 14.15 4.79
C ILE A 149 -1.49 15.58 5.27
N GLN A 150 -0.33 15.85 5.88
CA GLN A 150 0.04 17.20 6.30
C GLN A 150 0.04 18.16 5.12
N ARG A 151 0.62 17.76 3.98
CA ARG A 151 0.62 18.56 2.76
C ARG A 151 -0.80 18.81 2.23
N MET A 152 -1.69 17.82 2.29
CA MET A 152 -3.11 17.99 1.94
C MET A 152 -3.85 18.98 2.85
N ILE A 153 -3.50 19.03 4.14
CA ILE A 153 -4.09 19.99 5.08
C ILE A 153 -3.63 21.42 4.76
N VAL A 154 -2.33 21.60 4.48
CA VAL A 154 -1.76 22.92 4.14
C VAL A 154 -2.23 23.39 2.76
N HIS A 155 -2.36 22.47 1.80
CA HIS A 155 -2.74 22.74 0.42
C HIS A 155 -3.89 21.82 -0.02
N PRO A 156 -5.15 22.16 0.30
CA PRO A 156 -6.31 21.29 0.03
C PRO A 156 -6.78 21.31 -1.43
N THR A 157 -6.25 22.23 -2.25
CA THR A 157 -6.64 22.43 -3.64
C THR A 157 -5.42 22.47 -4.55
N ILE A 158 -5.53 21.81 -5.69
CA ILE A 158 -4.61 21.84 -6.83
C ILE A 158 -5.38 22.22 -8.09
#